data_AF-A0A016S0V7-F1
#
_entry.id   AF-A0A016S0V7-F1
#
_cell.length_a   1.000
_cell.length_b   1.000
_cell.length_c   1.000
_cell.angle_alpha   90.00
_cell.angle_beta   90.00
_cell.angle_gamma   90.00
#
_symmetry.space_group_name_H-M   'P 1'
#
loop_
_entity.id
_entity.type
_entity.pdbx_description
1 polymer ?
#
loop_
_entity_poly.entity_id
_entity_poly.type
_entity_poly.pdbx_seq_one_letter_code
_entity_poly.pdbx_strand_id
1 'polypeptide(L)'
;MDITVVEISAQMVYIARKWFGMHFNDRHRIVIEDGAKFVEKEARNGRKYNAVLIDACDSLPAENVTIICPVSVFLEESFIKNTAQLMTNTGVAAFNVFSYTLTSDKVRELLTHRFSKYFDYCNTKETKVRNVIFYCMLHRPREEKQIDLMQFVQNIS
;
A
#
# COMPACT_ATOMS: atom_id res chain seq x y z
N MET A 1 -3.21 -13.72 11.64
CA MET A 1 -3.15 -12.40 10.97
C MET A 1 -4.35 -11.60 11.41
N ASP A 2 -4.18 -10.32 11.73
CA ASP A 2 -5.28 -9.37 12.01
C ASP A 2 -5.27 -8.35 10.87
N ILE A 3 -6.34 -8.35 10.06
CA ILE A 3 -6.42 -7.63 8.80
C ILE A 3 -7.55 -6.61 8.89
N THR A 4 -7.23 -5.36 8.54
CA THR A 4 -8.21 -4.30 8.28
C THR A 4 -8.13 -3.93 6.82
N VAL A 5 -9.20 -4.20 6.07
CA VAL A 5 -9.39 -3.72 4.71
C VAL A 5 -10.14 -2.40 4.77
N VAL A 6 -9.66 -1.39 4.04
CA VAL A 6 -10.33 -0.10 3.90
C VAL A 6 -10.71 0.07 2.44
N GLU A 7 -12.01 0.19 2.17
CA GLU A 7 -12.56 0.27 0.83
C GLU A 7 -13.52 1.45 0.75
N ILE A 8 -13.38 2.30 -0.26
CA ILE A 8 -14.23 3.49 -0.40
C ILE A 8 -15.64 3.14 -0.92
N SER A 9 -15.77 2.05 -1.69
CA SER A 9 -16.99 1.62 -2.35
C SER A 9 -17.70 0.50 -1.60
N ALA A 10 -18.82 0.83 -0.97
CA ALA A 10 -19.72 -0.17 -0.36
C ALA A 10 -20.20 -1.22 -1.38
N GLN A 11 -20.34 -0.82 -2.66
CA GLN A 11 -20.73 -1.69 -3.75
C GLN A 11 -19.65 -2.74 -4.05
N MET A 12 -18.37 -2.35 -4.03
CA MET A 12 -17.26 -3.31 -4.19
C MET A 12 -17.25 -4.33 -3.06
N VAL A 13 -17.47 -3.90 -1.81
CA VAL A 13 -17.58 -4.81 -0.66
C VAL A 13 -18.76 -5.78 -0.83
N TYR A 14 -19.92 -5.30 -1.30
CA TYR A 14 -21.08 -6.14 -1.57
C TYR A 14 -20.79 -7.19 -2.65
N ILE A 15 -20.18 -6.78 -3.77
CA ILE A 15 -19.80 -7.69 -4.85
C ILE A 15 -18.81 -8.75 -4.36
N ALA A 16 -17.77 -8.34 -3.62
CA ALA A 16 -16.77 -9.24 -3.06
C ALA A 16 -17.39 -10.30 -2.13
N ARG A 17 -18.32 -9.89 -1.26
CA ARG A 17 -19.05 -10.82 -0.38
C ARG A 17 -19.94 -11.78 -1.17
N LYS A 18 -20.69 -11.26 -2.14
CA LYS A 18 -21.73 -12.04 -2.82
C LYS A 18 -21.19 -13.01 -3.85
N TRP A 19 -20.12 -12.65 -4.54
CA TRP A 19 -19.65 -13.38 -5.72
C TRP A 19 -18.22 -13.92 -5.58
N PHE A 20 -17.39 -13.35 -4.71
CA PHE A 20 -15.97 -13.73 -4.59
C PHE A 20 -15.64 -14.41 -3.26
N GLY A 21 -16.65 -14.83 -2.48
CA GLY A 21 -16.45 -15.57 -1.23
C GLY A 21 -15.72 -14.76 -0.15
N MET A 22 -15.82 -13.43 -0.16
CA MET A 22 -15.17 -12.61 0.86
C MET A 22 -15.89 -12.74 2.20
N HIS A 23 -15.22 -13.35 3.18
CA HIS A 23 -15.72 -13.51 4.54
C HIS A 23 -14.96 -12.63 5.53
N PHE A 24 -15.70 -11.99 6.43
CA PHE A 24 -15.18 -11.12 7.47
C PHE A 24 -15.44 -11.73 8.84
N ASN A 25 -14.49 -11.56 9.75
CA ASN A 25 -14.55 -12.02 11.14
C ASN A 25 -13.72 -11.06 12.02
N ASP A 26 -13.59 -11.38 13.31
CA ASP A 26 -12.87 -10.51 14.27
C ASP A 26 -11.41 -10.22 13.89
N ARG A 27 -10.80 -11.11 13.10
CA ARG A 27 -9.42 -11.00 12.60
C ARG A 27 -9.33 -10.54 11.15
N HIS A 28 -10.44 -10.35 10.47
CA HIS A 28 -10.52 -9.83 9.10
C HIS A 28 -11.74 -8.92 8.98
N ARG A 29 -11.51 -7.62 9.13
CA ARG A 29 -12.55 -6.59 9.18
C ARG A 29 -12.49 -5.67 7.98
N ILE A 30 -13.65 -5.15 7.59
CA ILE A 30 -13.81 -4.15 6.52
C ILE A 30 -14.24 -2.83 7.13
N VAL A 31 -13.63 -1.75 6.67
CA VAL A 31 -14.01 -0.38 6.96
C VAL A 31 -14.39 0.27 5.63
N ILE A 32 -15.63 0.74 5.53
CA ILE A 32 -16.09 1.48 4.35
C ILE A 32 -15.81 2.96 4.61
N GLU A 33 -14.67 3.45 4.15
CA GLU A 33 -14.17 4.80 4.40
C GLU A 33 -13.16 5.20 3.32
N ASP A 34 -12.91 6.50 3.19
CA ASP A 34 -11.75 7.03 2.48
C ASP A 34 -10.45 6.56 3.16
N GLY A 35 -9.60 5.87 2.42
CA GLY A 35 -8.34 5.31 2.93
C GLY A 35 -7.38 6.34 3.50
N ALA A 36 -7.31 7.55 2.91
CA ALA A 36 -6.43 8.60 3.40
C ALA A 36 -6.92 9.15 4.74
N LYS A 37 -8.25 9.33 4.90
CA LYS A 37 -8.86 9.73 6.18
C LYS A 37 -8.73 8.67 7.26
N PHE A 38 -8.87 7.40 6.88
CA PHE A 38 -8.65 6.29 7.81
C PHE A 38 -7.21 6.29 8.34
N VAL A 39 -6.22 6.41 7.46
CA VAL A 39 -4.80 6.45 7.83
C VAL A 39 -4.50 7.66 8.73
N GLU A 40 -5.03 8.84 8.41
CA GLU A 40 -4.89 10.03 9.27
C GLU A 40 -5.46 9.79 10.69
N LYS A 41 -6.69 9.27 10.78
CA LYS A 41 -7.36 8.98 12.04
C LYS A 41 -6.57 7.97 12.88
N GLU A 42 -6.15 6.86 12.27
CA GLU A 42 -5.43 5.80 12.97
C GLU A 42 -4.02 6.23 13.40
N ALA A 43 -3.32 7.01 12.58
CA ALA A 43 -2.04 7.60 12.93
C ALA A 43 -2.18 8.52 14.16
N ARG A 44 -3.20 9.38 14.17
CA ARG A 44 -3.52 10.24 15.33
C ARG A 44 -3.87 9.44 16.59
N ASN A 45 -4.54 8.30 16.43
CA ASN A 45 -4.89 7.39 17.53
C ASN A 45 -3.70 6.53 18.01
N GLY A 46 -2.51 6.68 17.42
CA GLY A 46 -1.32 5.92 17.80
C GLY A 46 -1.38 4.44 17.42
N ARG A 47 -2.27 4.05 16.51
CA ARG A 47 -2.40 2.67 16.05
C ARG A 47 -1.19 2.28 15.21
N LYS A 48 -0.81 1.00 15.29
CA LYS A 48 0.41 0.49 14.66
C LYS A 48 0.12 -0.76 13.85
N TYR A 49 0.72 -0.82 12.66
CA TYR A 49 0.56 -1.91 11.71
C TYR A 49 1.94 -2.49 11.33
N ASN A 50 2.00 -3.81 11.17
CA ASN A 50 3.19 -4.50 10.67
C ASN A 50 3.32 -4.42 9.15
N ALA A 51 2.20 -4.29 8.45
CA ALA A 51 2.16 -4.10 7.02
C ALA A 51 1.02 -3.14 6.65
N VAL A 52 1.28 -2.25 5.70
CA VAL A 52 0.28 -1.37 5.08
C VAL A 52 0.37 -1.58 3.58
N LEU A 53 -0.73 -2.02 2.95
CA LEU A 53 -0.80 -2.29 1.52
C LEU A 53 -1.72 -1.27 0.87
N ILE A 54 -1.22 -0.54 -0.12
CA ILE A 54 -1.96 0.45 -0.88
C ILE A 54 -2.16 -0.09 -2.30
N ASP A 55 -3.40 -0.48 -2.59
CA ASP A 55 -3.84 -1.00 -3.88
C ASP A 55 -5.14 -0.30 -4.31
N ALA A 56 -5.03 1.00 -4.56
CA ALA A 56 -6.14 1.85 -4.94
C ALA A 56 -5.74 2.63 -6.19
N CYS A 57 -6.45 2.43 -7.29
CA CYS A 57 -6.12 2.97 -8.61
C CYS A 57 -7.26 3.83 -9.15
N ASP A 58 -6.91 4.83 -9.97
CA ASP A 58 -7.92 5.49 -10.79
C ASP A 58 -8.36 4.56 -11.95
N SER A 59 -9.66 4.58 -12.27
CA SER A 59 -10.21 3.77 -13.36
C SER A 59 -9.88 4.32 -14.76
N LEU A 60 -9.55 5.61 -14.84
CA LEU A 60 -9.19 6.30 -16.08
C LEU A 60 -8.05 7.30 -15.78
N PRO A 61 -7.00 7.35 -16.60
CA PRO A 61 -6.04 8.44 -16.50
C PRO A 61 -6.76 9.76 -16.80
N ALA A 62 -6.83 10.67 -15.83
CA ALA A 62 -7.10 12.06 -16.16
C ALA A 62 -5.95 12.60 -17.02
N GLU A 63 -6.23 13.62 -17.84
CA GLU A 63 -5.18 14.28 -18.61
C GLU A 63 -4.06 14.74 -17.67
N ASN A 64 -2.81 14.39 -17.99
CA ASN A 64 -1.60 14.67 -17.20
C ASN A 64 -1.35 13.78 -15.96
N VAL A 65 -2.11 12.70 -15.77
CA VAL A 65 -1.81 11.73 -14.70
C VAL A 65 -0.71 10.75 -15.15
N THR A 66 0.45 10.88 -14.53
CA THR A 66 1.63 10.04 -14.81
C THR A 66 1.57 8.68 -14.10
N ILE A 67 1.08 8.64 -12.86
CA ILE A 67 0.92 7.45 -12.02
C ILE A 67 -0.56 7.30 -11.70
N ILE A 68 -1.14 6.13 -11.99
CA ILE A 68 -2.58 5.84 -11.82
C ILE A 68 -2.84 4.95 -10.61
N CYS A 69 -1.90 4.04 -10.36
CA CYS A 69 -1.85 3.29 -9.12
C CYS A 69 -0.57 3.74 -8.40
N PRO A 70 -0.65 4.21 -7.15
CA PRO A 70 -1.89 4.51 -6.44
C PRO A 70 -2.54 5.83 -6.94
N VAL A 71 -3.81 6.07 -6.56
CA VAL A 71 -4.47 7.38 -6.72
C VAL A 71 -3.63 8.48 -6.05
N SER A 72 -3.61 9.68 -6.63
CA SER A 72 -2.72 10.78 -6.25
C SER A 72 -2.72 11.15 -4.75
N VAL A 73 -3.87 11.03 -4.07
CA VAL A 73 -3.99 11.29 -2.62
C VAL A 73 -3.02 10.44 -1.78
N PHE A 74 -2.71 9.22 -2.23
CA PHE A 74 -1.79 8.31 -1.55
C PHE A 74 -0.31 8.65 -1.80
N LEU A 75 -0.04 9.65 -2.64
CA LEU A 75 1.30 10.21 -2.89
C LEU A 75 1.45 11.61 -2.28
N GLU A 76 0.46 12.11 -1.55
CA GLU A 76 0.57 13.39 -0.86
C GLU A 76 1.46 13.29 0.39
N GLU A 77 2.15 14.38 0.72
CA GLU A 77 3.10 14.39 1.84
C GLU A 77 2.42 14.06 3.18
N SER A 78 1.19 14.54 3.39
CA SER A 78 0.37 14.27 4.58
C SER A 78 0.10 12.78 4.73
N PHE A 79 -0.31 12.10 3.64
CA PHE A 79 -0.57 10.67 3.64
C PHE A 79 0.71 9.87 3.93
N ILE A 80 1.83 10.23 3.28
CA ILE A 80 3.13 9.56 3.47
C ILE A 80 3.58 9.68 4.93
N LYS A 81 3.50 10.89 5.52
CA LYS A 81 3.81 11.13 6.92
C LYS A 81 2.93 10.30 7.85
N ASN A 82 1.62 10.30 7.65
CA ASN A 82 0.68 9.55 8.48
C ASN A 82 0.91 8.05 8.36
N THR A 83 1.24 7.55 7.16
CA THR A 83 1.61 6.14 6.94
C THR A 83 2.86 5.77 7.73
N ALA A 84 3.91 6.59 7.71
CA ALA A 84 5.10 6.36 8.54
C ALA A 84 4.77 6.30 10.05
N GLN A 85 3.89 7.19 10.52
CA GLN A 85 3.40 7.17 11.90
C GLN A 85 2.55 5.94 12.22
N LEU A 86 1.86 5.37 11.23
CA LEU A 86 1.04 4.17 11.36
C LEU A 86 1.89 2.89 11.42
N MET A 87 3.16 2.94 11.01
CA MET A 87 4.01 1.76 10.97
C MET A 87 4.69 1.45 12.29
N THR A 88 4.89 0.14 12.52
CA THR A 88 5.89 -0.37 13.47
C THR A 88 7.31 -0.15 12.93
N ASN A 89 8.32 -0.15 13.81
CA ASN A 89 9.73 0.05 13.43
C ASN A 89 10.28 -1.02 12.46
N THR A 90 9.64 -2.18 12.40
CA THR A 90 9.99 -3.29 11.50
C THR A 90 8.93 -3.51 10.41
N GLY A 91 7.97 -2.59 10.30
CA GLY A 91 6.87 -2.70 9.36
C GLY A 91 7.25 -2.29 7.94
N VAL A 92 6.38 -2.65 7.00
CA VAL A 92 6.52 -2.29 5.58
C VAL A 92 5.26 -1.62 5.06
N ALA A 93 5.42 -0.51 4.35
CA ALA A 93 4.38 0.06 3.51
C ALA A 93 4.68 -0.35 2.07
N ALA A 94 3.73 -0.97 1.38
CA ALA A 94 3.88 -1.37 -0.01
C ALA A 94 2.74 -0.81 -0.85
N PHE A 95 3.10 -0.35 -2.03
CA PHE A 95 2.23 0.32 -2.99
C PHE A 95 2.27 -0.48 -4.29
N ASN A 96 1.09 -0.86 -4.78
CA ASN A 96 0.96 -1.28 -6.16
C ASN A 96 1.10 -0.03 -7.05
N VAL A 97 2.18 0.04 -7.83
CA VAL A 97 2.46 1.18 -8.68
C VAL A 97 2.28 0.84 -10.15
N PHE A 98 1.50 1.66 -10.85
CA PHE A 98 1.31 1.56 -12.28
C PHE A 98 1.38 2.95 -12.92
N SER A 99 2.23 3.06 -13.94
CA SER A 99 2.41 4.25 -14.75
C SER A 99 2.33 3.89 -16.22
N TYR A 100 1.69 4.75 -17.03
CA TYR A 100 1.68 4.58 -18.50
C TYR A 100 2.96 5.05 -19.17
N THR A 101 3.66 6.02 -18.57
CA THR A 101 4.72 6.80 -19.24
C THR A 101 6.08 6.62 -18.60
N LEU A 102 6.15 6.20 -17.33
CA LEU A 102 7.41 6.04 -16.62
C LEU A 102 7.89 4.58 -16.67
N THR A 103 9.21 4.43 -16.77
CA THR A 103 9.90 3.16 -16.53
C THR A 103 9.97 2.87 -15.04
N SER A 104 10.22 1.60 -14.66
CA SER A 104 10.39 1.18 -13.26
C SER A 104 11.44 2.03 -12.52
N ASP A 105 12.56 2.36 -13.17
CA ASP A 105 13.62 3.18 -12.58
C ASP A 105 13.19 4.62 -12.30
N LYS A 106 12.46 5.24 -13.24
CA LYS A 106 11.93 6.60 -13.04
C LYS A 106 10.86 6.63 -11.94
N VAL A 107 10.02 5.59 -11.87
CA VAL A 107 9.08 5.41 -10.75
C VAL A 107 9.83 5.31 -9.43
N ARG A 108 10.87 4.46 -9.36
CA ARG A 108 11.69 4.29 -8.16
C ARG A 108 12.32 5.60 -7.72
N GLU A 109 12.95 6.34 -8.64
CA GLU A 109 13.59 7.63 -8.36
C GLU A 109 12.58 8.65 -7.80
N LEU A 110 11.48 8.86 -8.52
CA LEU A 110 10.44 9.82 -8.15
C LEU A 110 9.82 9.52 -6.78
N LEU A 111 9.44 8.26 -6.55
CA LEU A 111 8.79 7.87 -5.30
C LEU A 111 9.79 7.82 -4.14
N THR A 112 11.03 7.36 -4.36
CA THR A 112 12.06 7.38 -3.31
C THR A 112 12.35 8.81 -2.86
N HIS A 113 12.49 9.76 -3.80
CA HIS A 113 12.69 11.16 -3.46
C HIS A 113 11.57 11.69 -2.55
N ARG A 114 10.32 11.42 -2.93
CA ARG A 114 9.12 11.87 -2.21
C ARG A 114 8.97 11.24 -0.81
N PHE A 115 9.34 9.98 -0.66
CA PHE A 115 9.18 9.22 0.60
C PHE A 115 10.39 9.37 1.55
N SER A 116 11.55 9.79 1.05
CA SER A 116 12.82 9.85 1.80
C SER A 116 12.79 10.70 3.07
N LYS A 117 11.85 11.64 3.20
CA LYS A 117 11.68 12.45 4.41
C LYS A 117 11.17 11.64 5.61
N TYR A 118 10.47 10.53 5.37
CA TYR A 118 9.76 9.77 6.40
C TYR A 118 10.18 8.30 6.50
N PHE A 119 10.92 7.79 5.52
CA PHE A 119 11.36 6.39 5.44
C PHE A 119 12.84 6.33 5.09
N ASP A 120 13.65 5.64 5.91
CA ASP A 120 15.09 5.49 5.67
C ASP A 120 15.41 4.50 4.53
N TYR A 121 14.46 3.65 4.16
CA TYR A 121 14.66 2.63 3.13
C TYR A 121 13.41 2.47 2.27
N CYS A 122 13.56 2.73 0.97
CA CYS A 122 12.56 2.44 -0.04
C CYS A 122 13.21 1.72 -1.23
N ASN A 123 12.47 0.81 -1.86
CA ASN A 123 12.94 0.09 -3.03
C ASN A 123 11.75 -0.37 -3.89
N THR A 124 12.04 -0.93 -5.06
CA THR A 124 11.04 -1.48 -5.97
C THR A 124 11.28 -2.97 -6.23
N LYS A 125 10.20 -3.67 -6.56
CA LYS A 125 10.24 -5.01 -7.14
C LYS A 125 9.38 -5.03 -8.39
N GLU A 126 9.97 -5.40 -9.51
CA GLU A 126 9.23 -5.60 -10.75
C GLU A 126 8.33 -6.83 -10.65
N THR A 127 7.14 -6.73 -11.23
CA THR A 127 6.25 -7.87 -11.38
C THR A 127 6.39 -8.47 -12.78
N LYS A 128 5.77 -9.63 -13.03
CA LYS A 128 5.69 -10.20 -14.39
C LYS A 128 4.80 -9.38 -15.34
N VAL A 129 4.07 -8.41 -14.79
CA VAL A 129 3.24 -7.45 -15.53
C VAL A 129 3.85 -6.05 -15.42
N ARG A 130 3.23 -5.04 -16.05
CA ARG A 130 3.74 -3.65 -16.05
C ARG A 130 3.73 -2.96 -14.68
N ASN A 131 3.13 -3.58 -13.65
CA ASN A 131 3.08 -3.02 -12.30
C ASN A 131 4.43 -3.19 -11.60
N VAL A 132 4.74 -2.24 -10.73
CA VAL A 132 5.90 -2.24 -9.86
C VAL A 132 5.41 -2.22 -8.42
N ILE A 133 5.95 -3.09 -7.57
CA ILE A 133 5.73 -2.98 -6.14
C ILE A 133 6.77 -2.02 -5.58
N PHE A 134 6.34 -0.82 -5.19
CA PHE A 134 7.17 0.12 -4.45
C PHE A 134 6.95 -0.10 -2.96
N TYR A 135 8.01 -0.28 -2.18
CA TYR A 135 7.88 -0.54 -0.75
C TYR A 135 8.89 0.25 0.07
N CYS A 136 8.48 0.65 1.27
CA CYS A 136 9.27 1.45 2.20
C CYS A 136 9.22 0.88 3.62
N MET A 137 10.31 1.06 4.35
CA MET A 137 10.49 0.69 5.75
C MET A 137 11.04 1.89 6.52
N LEU A 138 10.66 2.04 7.80
CA LEU A 138 11.17 3.14 8.63
C LEU A 138 12.70 3.09 8.75
N HIS A 139 13.25 1.88 8.83
CA HIS A 139 14.69 1.63 8.89
C HIS A 139 15.11 0.59 7.87
N ARG A 140 16.36 0.68 7.41
CA ARG A 140 16.96 -0.37 6.58
C ARG A 140 16.98 -1.70 7.36
N PRO A 141 16.55 -2.82 6.76
CA PRO A 141 16.66 -4.14 7.39
C PRO A 141 18.12 -4.48 7.70
N ARG A 142 18.38 -4.98 8.92
CA ARG A 142 19.75 -5.20 9.46
C ARG A 142 20.51 -6.35 8.80
N GLU A 143 19.82 -7.25 8.12
CA GLU A 143 20.33 -8.34 7.29
C GLU A 143 19.24 -8.69 6.27
N GLU A 144 19.62 -9.22 5.10
CA GLU A 144 18.69 -9.83 4.14
C GLU A 144 18.03 -11.05 4.77
N LYS A 145 17.06 -10.86 5.65
CA LYS A 145 15.97 -11.83 5.71
C LYS A 145 15.23 -11.63 4.40
N GLN A 146 15.64 -12.38 3.37
CA GLN A 146 14.79 -12.62 2.21
C GLN A 146 13.47 -13.15 2.76
N ILE A 147 12.50 -12.26 2.94
CA ILE A 147 11.12 -12.66 3.11
C ILE A 147 10.70 -13.06 1.72
N ASP A 148 10.76 -14.35 1.44
CA ASP A 148 10.18 -14.90 0.23
C ASP A 148 8.66 -14.79 0.34
N LEU A 149 8.12 -13.71 -0.20
CA LEU A 149 6.69 -13.47 -0.31
C LEU A 149 5.98 -14.63 -1.02
N MET A 150 6.64 -15.34 -1.93
CA MET A 150 6.05 -16.51 -2.58
C MET A 150 5.96 -17.71 -1.64
N GLN A 151 6.95 -17.89 -0.76
CA GLN A 151 6.91 -18.92 0.30
C GLN A 151 5.79 -18.62 1.31
N PHE A 152 5.51 -17.34 1.57
CA PHE A 152 4.36 -16.93 2.39
C PHE A 152 3.02 -17.26 1.71
N VAL A 153 2.89 -17.03 0.41
CA VAL A 153 1.67 -17.31 -0.37
C VAL A 153 1.42 -18.82 -0.52
N GLN A 154 2.47 -19.63 -0.69
CA GLN A 154 2.37 -21.10 -0.82
C GLN A 154 1.90 -21.81 0.45
N ASN A 155 2.06 -21.20 1.63
CA ASN A 155 1.67 -21.81 2.91
C ASN A 155 0.22 -21.51 3.32
N ILE A 156 -0.56 -20.85 2.46
CA ILE A 156 -1.96 -20.46 2.72
C ILE A 156 -2.95 -21.20 1.77
N SER A 157 -2.43 -22.01 0.84
CA SER A 157 -3.21 -22.91 -0.02
C SER A 157 -3.37 -24.31 0.55
#